data_AF-J0QKU9-F1
#
_entry.id   AF-J0QKU9-F1
#
_cell.length_a   1.000
_cell.length_b   1.000
_cell.length_c   1.000
_cell.angle_alpha   90.00
_cell.angle_beta   90.00
_cell.angle_gamma   90.00
#
_symmetry.space_group_name_H-M   'P 1'
#
loop_
_entity.id
_entity.type
_entity.pdbx_description
1 polymer ?
#
loop_
_entity_poly.entity_id
_entity_poly.type
_entity_poly.pdbx_seq_one_letter_code
_entity_poly.pdbx_strand_id
1 'polypeptide(L)'
;PRILTGVKAGVLSEGSTEAVNGSQLYAMSNTLATYFGGGASYENGQWVAPSFKVTTVKEGGSDVEEKSYGNVAEAFAGVGSSFRNLHQELRNEINQVVSASLVKQDFDTKVIKIGGETDGGAIIVSNHHGDARSISGVRAGVLSEGSTEAVNGSQLYAMSNTLATYFGGDAKY
;
A
#
# COMPACT_ATOMS: atom_id res chain seq x y z
N PRO A 1 -51.91 -12.51 -34.89
CA PRO A 1 -51.58 -11.17 -34.32
C PRO A 1 -51.63 -10.11 -35.42
N ARG A 2 -51.93 -8.84 -35.11
CA ARG A 2 -51.94 -7.73 -36.08
C ARG A 2 -50.88 -6.68 -35.71
N ILE A 3 -50.21 -6.11 -36.71
CA ILE A 3 -49.31 -4.96 -36.54
C ILE A 3 -50.14 -3.68 -36.70
N LEU A 4 -49.97 -2.72 -35.80
CA LEU A 4 -50.54 -1.39 -35.92
C LEU A 4 -49.49 -0.44 -36.52
N THR A 5 -49.78 0.16 -37.66
CA THR A 5 -48.89 1.11 -38.36
C THR A 5 -49.48 2.53 -38.31
N GLY A 6 -48.68 3.54 -38.64
CA GLY A 6 -49.12 4.95 -38.63
C GLY A 6 -49.26 5.57 -37.24
N VAL A 7 -48.80 4.88 -36.18
CA VAL A 7 -48.80 5.40 -34.81
C VAL A 7 -47.73 6.49 -34.68
N LYS A 8 -48.16 7.74 -34.50
CA LYS A 8 -47.27 8.87 -34.19
C LYS A 8 -46.57 8.61 -32.85
N ALA A 9 -45.35 9.13 -32.68
CA ALA A 9 -44.66 9.07 -31.40
C ALA A 9 -45.53 9.73 -30.32
N GLY A 10 -45.86 8.98 -29.28
CA GLY A 10 -46.69 9.46 -28.18
C GLY A 10 -45.91 10.39 -27.24
N VAL A 11 -46.61 11.24 -26.52
CA VAL A 11 -46.02 12.04 -25.44
C VAL A 11 -45.61 11.11 -24.29
N LEU A 12 -44.34 11.17 -23.84
CA LEU A 12 -43.88 10.46 -22.64
C LEU A 12 -44.01 11.38 -21.42
N SER A 13 -45.07 11.20 -20.65
CA SER A 13 -45.33 11.91 -19.40
C SER A 13 -46.14 11.00 -18.47
N GLU A 14 -46.11 11.29 -17.15
CA GLU A 14 -46.74 10.46 -16.11
C GLU A 14 -48.25 10.18 -16.36
N GLY A 15 -48.97 11.13 -16.94
CA GLY A 15 -50.41 11.02 -17.23
C GLY A 15 -50.76 10.65 -18.67
N SER A 16 -49.79 10.32 -19.52
CA SER A 16 -50.04 10.04 -20.93
C SER A 16 -50.78 8.71 -21.14
N THR A 17 -51.81 8.73 -21.97
CA THR A 17 -52.51 7.52 -22.46
C THR A 17 -52.23 7.27 -23.94
N GLU A 18 -51.26 7.98 -24.53
CA GLU A 18 -50.89 7.83 -25.93
C GLU A 18 -50.10 6.54 -26.16
N ALA A 19 -50.31 5.89 -27.30
CA ALA A 19 -49.53 4.71 -27.68
C ALA A 19 -48.09 5.11 -28.02
N VAL A 20 -47.12 4.32 -27.55
CA VAL A 20 -45.72 4.43 -27.98
C VAL A 20 -45.47 3.64 -29.26
N ASN A 21 -44.59 4.15 -30.13
CA ASN A 21 -44.18 3.42 -31.33
C ASN A 21 -42.73 2.92 -31.23
N GLY A 22 -42.31 2.14 -32.22
CA GLY A 22 -40.98 1.51 -32.23
C GLY A 22 -39.81 2.49 -32.20
N SER A 23 -39.93 3.71 -32.75
CA SER A 23 -38.80 4.66 -32.75
C SER A 23 -38.51 5.19 -31.35
N GLN A 24 -39.52 5.32 -30.49
CA GLN A 24 -39.34 5.77 -29.10
C GLN A 24 -38.63 4.70 -28.26
N LEU A 25 -39.07 3.44 -28.36
CA LEU A 25 -38.43 2.33 -27.67
C LEU A 25 -37.00 2.11 -28.20
N TYR A 26 -36.81 2.20 -29.52
CA TYR A 26 -35.47 2.12 -30.14
C TYR A 26 -34.53 3.22 -29.62
N ALA A 27 -35.00 4.47 -29.54
CA ALA A 27 -34.21 5.57 -29.00
C ALA A 27 -33.81 5.30 -27.54
N MET A 28 -34.76 4.87 -26.70
CA MET A 28 -34.49 4.52 -25.31
C MET A 28 -33.47 3.37 -25.19
N SER A 29 -33.62 2.30 -25.95
CA SER A 29 -32.67 1.17 -25.93
C SER A 29 -31.26 1.60 -26.32
N ASN A 30 -31.11 2.48 -27.32
CA ASN A 30 -29.80 3.02 -27.68
C ASN A 30 -29.21 3.93 -26.59
N THR A 31 -30.01 4.76 -25.94
CA THR A 31 -29.56 5.55 -24.79
C THR A 31 -29.13 4.67 -23.61
N LEU A 32 -29.84 3.58 -23.33
CA LEU A 32 -29.43 2.64 -22.29
C LEU A 32 -28.11 1.92 -22.63
N ALA A 33 -27.92 1.54 -23.90
CA ALA A 33 -26.66 0.97 -24.38
C ALA A 33 -25.47 1.92 -24.17
N THR A 34 -25.63 3.22 -24.44
CA THR A 34 -24.55 4.18 -24.22
C THR A 34 -24.22 4.38 -22.74
N TYR A 35 -25.21 4.30 -21.84
CA TYR A 35 -24.96 4.37 -20.40
C TYR A 35 -24.23 3.14 -19.85
N PHE A 36 -24.54 1.94 -20.35
CA PHE A 36 -23.80 0.74 -19.95
C PHE A 36 -22.39 0.70 -20.54
N GLY A 37 -22.19 1.20 -21.76
CA GLY A 37 -20.90 1.04 -22.44
C GLY A 37 -20.56 -0.45 -22.60
N GLY A 38 -19.28 -0.81 -22.52
CA GLY A 38 -18.85 -2.22 -22.52
C GLY A 38 -19.29 -3.02 -23.77
N GLY A 39 -19.58 -2.36 -24.88
CA GLY A 39 -20.11 -3.00 -26.08
C GLY A 39 -21.61 -3.33 -26.05
N ALA A 40 -22.37 -2.84 -25.07
CA ALA A 40 -23.83 -2.94 -25.12
C ALA A 40 -24.39 -2.22 -26.36
N SER A 41 -25.38 -2.82 -27.00
CA SER A 41 -26.06 -2.23 -28.18
C SER A 41 -27.48 -2.74 -28.34
N TYR A 42 -28.27 -2.09 -29.19
CA TYR A 42 -29.59 -2.56 -29.61
C TYR A 42 -29.69 -2.59 -31.13
N GLU A 43 -29.57 -3.79 -31.70
CA GLU A 43 -29.43 -4.02 -33.14
C GLU A 43 -30.42 -5.07 -33.61
N ASN A 44 -31.03 -4.85 -34.78
CA ASN A 44 -31.99 -5.77 -35.39
C ASN A 44 -33.16 -6.19 -34.45
N GLY A 45 -33.57 -5.28 -33.56
CA GLY A 45 -34.63 -5.53 -32.58
C GLY A 45 -34.19 -6.34 -31.37
N GLN A 46 -32.89 -6.63 -31.21
CA GLN A 46 -32.33 -7.42 -30.11
C GLN A 46 -31.36 -6.60 -29.27
N TRP A 47 -31.38 -6.85 -27.97
CA TRP A 47 -30.42 -6.28 -27.02
C TRP A 47 -29.14 -7.11 -26.98
N VAL A 48 -27.99 -6.43 -27.02
CA VAL A 48 -26.66 -7.00 -26.79
C VAL A 48 -26.19 -6.53 -25.42
N ALA A 49 -25.89 -7.48 -24.52
CA ALA A 49 -25.45 -7.19 -23.17
C ALA A 49 -24.02 -6.60 -23.14
N PRO A 50 -23.69 -5.74 -22.15
CA PRO A 50 -22.33 -5.25 -21.97
C PRO A 50 -21.38 -6.38 -21.54
N SER A 51 -20.10 -6.19 -21.87
CA SER A 51 -18.98 -6.95 -21.34
C SER A 51 -17.95 -5.96 -20.79
N PHE A 52 -17.83 -5.91 -19.47
CA PHE A 52 -16.90 -5.04 -18.77
C PHE A 52 -15.56 -5.76 -18.59
N LYS A 53 -14.53 -5.30 -19.31
CA LYS A 53 -13.16 -5.76 -19.10
C LYS A 53 -12.52 -4.98 -17.97
N VAL A 54 -12.17 -5.67 -16.89
CA VAL A 54 -11.55 -5.08 -15.70
C VAL A 54 -10.28 -5.87 -15.38
N THR A 55 -9.17 -5.14 -15.26
CA THR A 55 -7.92 -5.69 -14.72
C THR A 55 -8.01 -5.77 -13.19
N THR A 56 -7.88 -6.96 -12.64
CA THR A 56 -7.92 -7.23 -11.20
C THR A 56 -6.61 -7.84 -10.73
N VAL A 57 -6.22 -7.54 -9.49
CA VAL A 57 -5.08 -8.19 -8.83
C VAL A 57 -5.52 -9.59 -8.41
N LYS A 58 -4.70 -10.60 -8.73
CA LYS A 58 -4.95 -12.00 -8.35
C LYS A 58 -4.88 -12.18 -6.84
N GLU A 59 -5.43 -13.29 -6.37
CA GLU A 59 -5.26 -13.70 -4.98
C GLU A 59 -3.76 -13.88 -4.67
N GLY A 60 -3.31 -13.34 -3.54
CA GLY A 60 -1.88 -13.32 -3.19
C GLY A 60 -1.08 -12.18 -3.81
N GLY A 61 -1.70 -11.21 -4.49
CA GLY A 61 -1.11 -9.88 -4.76
C GLY A 61 0.00 -9.80 -5.81
N SER A 62 0.51 -10.94 -6.28
CA SER A 62 1.76 -11.02 -7.06
C SER A 62 1.63 -10.73 -8.55
N ASP A 63 0.40 -10.75 -9.09
CA ASP A 63 0.15 -10.59 -10.51
C ASP A 63 -1.25 -10.02 -10.77
N VAL A 64 -1.49 -9.55 -12.00
CA VAL A 64 -2.78 -9.01 -12.45
C VAL A 64 -3.39 -9.88 -13.54
N GLU A 65 -4.71 -9.80 -13.69
CA GLU A 65 -5.45 -10.48 -14.75
C GLU A 65 -6.58 -9.60 -15.29
N GLU A 66 -6.83 -9.65 -16.60
CA GLU A 66 -8.03 -9.07 -17.19
C GLU A 66 -9.18 -10.07 -17.10
N LYS A 67 -10.30 -9.65 -16.49
CA LYS A 67 -11.54 -10.42 -16.43
C LYS A 67 -12.66 -9.68 -17.14
N SER A 68 -13.54 -10.42 -17.80
CA SER A 68 -14.76 -9.89 -18.41
C SER A 68 -15.96 -10.19 -17.53
N TYR A 69 -16.80 -9.18 -17.29
CA TYR A 69 -18.00 -9.28 -16.45
C TYR A 69 -19.24 -8.90 -17.25
N GLY A 70 -20.34 -9.64 -17.09
CA GLY A 70 -21.55 -9.46 -17.90
C GLY A 70 -22.50 -8.36 -17.40
N ASN A 71 -22.23 -7.82 -16.20
CA ASN A 71 -23.02 -6.74 -15.63
C ASN A 71 -22.18 -5.87 -14.68
N VAL A 72 -22.75 -4.73 -14.31
CA VAL A 72 -22.12 -3.71 -13.47
C VAL A 72 -21.81 -4.25 -12.07
N ALA A 73 -22.73 -5.01 -11.46
CA ALA A 73 -22.55 -5.51 -10.09
C ALA A 73 -21.38 -6.48 -9.99
N GLU A 74 -21.24 -7.40 -10.95
CA GLU A 74 -20.13 -8.33 -11.04
C GLU A 74 -18.79 -7.63 -11.31
N ALA A 75 -18.78 -6.64 -12.21
CA ALA A 75 -17.58 -5.85 -12.48
C ALA A 75 -17.09 -5.13 -11.21
N PHE A 76 -18.00 -4.49 -10.47
CA PHE A 76 -17.66 -3.85 -9.20
C PHE A 76 -17.27 -4.84 -8.11
N ALA A 77 -17.87 -6.03 -8.07
CA ALA A 77 -17.44 -7.10 -7.18
C ALA A 77 -15.99 -7.52 -7.49
N GLY A 78 -15.63 -7.63 -8.77
CA GLY A 78 -14.27 -7.87 -9.24
C GLY A 78 -13.28 -6.80 -8.77
N VAL A 79 -13.62 -5.51 -8.92
CA VAL A 79 -12.83 -4.39 -8.39
C VAL A 79 -12.69 -4.48 -6.88
N GLY A 80 -13.78 -4.78 -6.16
CA GLY A 80 -13.77 -4.93 -4.71
C GLY A 80 -12.86 -6.07 -4.23
N SER A 81 -12.82 -7.19 -4.96
CA SER A 81 -11.88 -8.29 -4.71
C SER A 81 -10.43 -7.86 -4.97
N SER A 82 -10.17 -7.13 -6.05
CA SER A 82 -8.84 -6.57 -6.35
C SER A 82 -8.32 -5.68 -5.21
N PHE A 83 -9.17 -4.82 -4.64
CA PHE A 83 -8.79 -4.00 -3.48
C PHE A 83 -8.52 -4.82 -2.22
N ARG A 84 -9.27 -5.90 -1.97
CA ARG A 84 -8.98 -6.81 -0.85
C ARG A 84 -7.63 -7.51 -1.02
N ASN A 85 -7.33 -7.96 -2.23
CA ASN A 85 -6.06 -8.61 -2.54
C ASN A 85 -4.88 -7.65 -2.35
N LEU A 86 -5.00 -6.41 -2.84
CA LEU A 86 -4.00 -5.36 -2.58
C LEU A 86 -3.83 -5.04 -1.09
N HIS A 87 -4.94 -4.97 -0.34
CA HIS A 87 -4.88 -4.71 1.10
C HIS A 87 -4.13 -5.82 1.84
N GLN A 88 -4.39 -7.08 1.48
CA GLN A 88 -3.71 -8.24 2.06
C GLN A 88 -2.21 -8.22 1.73
N GLU A 89 -1.87 -7.95 0.47
CA GLU A 89 -0.48 -7.94 0.02
C GLU A 89 0.34 -6.83 0.67
N LEU A 90 -0.21 -5.61 0.71
CA LEU A 90 0.42 -4.50 1.41
C LEU A 90 0.67 -4.82 2.88
N ARG A 91 -0.27 -5.49 3.55
CA ARG A 91 -0.11 -5.93 4.95
C ARG A 91 1.00 -6.97 5.08
N ASN A 92 1.11 -7.91 4.15
CA ASN A 92 2.16 -8.93 4.15
C ASN A 92 3.55 -8.28 3.98
N GLU A 93 3.71 -7.39 3.00
CA GLU A 93 4.97 -6.67 2.75
C GLU A 93 5.38 -5.79 3.94
N ILE A 94 4.45 -5.04 4.54
CA ILE A 94 4.72 -4.27 5.76
C ILE A 94 5.19 -5.18 6.89
N ASN A 95 4.52 -6.31 7.10
CA ASN A 95 4.91 -7.25 8.14
C ASN A 95 6.30 -7.83 7.89
N GLN A 96 6.67 -8.14 6.63
CA GLN A 96 8.02 -8.59 6.31
C GLN A 96 9.07 -7.54 6.64
N VAL A 97 8.85 -6.28 6.24
CA VAL A 97 9.76 -5.16 6.55
C VAL A 97 9.90 -4.96 8.06
N VAL A 98 8.81 -5.03 8.82
CA VAL A 98 8.84 -4.90 10.28
C VAL A 98 9.54 -6.11 10.92
N SER A 99 9.29 -7.32 10.43
CA SER A 99 9.90 -8.55 10.94
C SER A 99 11.41 -8.54 10.71
N ALA A 100 11.83 -8.20 9.50
CA ALA A 100 13.23 -8.10 9.09
C ALA A 100 13.93 -6.82 9.59
N SER A 101 13.22 -5.90 10.26
CA SER A 101 13.84 -4.66 10.74
C SER A 101 14.92 -4.99 11.77
N LEU A 102 16.17 -4.68 11.44
CA LEU A 102 17.30 -4.82 12.36
C LEU A 102 17.27 -3.78 13.48
N VAL A 103 16.48 -2.71 13.38
CA VAL A 103 16.34 -1.69 14.41
C VAL A 103 14.88 -1.60 14.82
N LYS A 104 14.57 -1.95 16.07
CA LYS A 104 13.20 -1.94 16.60
C LYS A 104 13.14 -1.18 17.92
N GLN A 105 12.14 -0.32 18.06
CA GLN A 105 11.80 0.23 19.37
C GLN A 105 10.80 -0.69 20.05
N ASP A 106 11.15 -1.14 21.25
CA ASP A 106 10.24 -1.81 22.15
C ASP A 106 9.25 -0.78 22.70
N PHE A 107 7.95 -0.92 22.39
CA PHE A 107 6.96 0.12 22.72
C PHE A 107 6.65 0.21 24.21
N ASP A 108 6.92 -0.83 24.99
CA ASP A 108 6.69 -0.83 26.43
C ASP A 108 7.86 -0.16 27.16
N THR A 109 9.08 -0.62 26.86
CA THR A 109 10.31 -0.12 27.52
C THR A 109 10.90 1.14 26.86
N LYS A 110 10.43 1.49 25.65
CA LYS A 110 10.95 2.56 24.78
C LYS A 110 12.40 2.37 24.32
N VAL A 111 13.01 1.21 24.58
CA VAL A 111 14.39 0.88 24.19
C VAL A 111 14.47 0.60 22.69
N ILE A 112 15.46 1.18 22.02
CA ILE A 112 15.81 0.84 20.64
C ILE A 112 16.82 -0.31 20.67
N LYS A 113 16.42 -1.48 20.16
CA LYS A 113 17.29 -2.65 20.00
C LYS A 113 17.81 -2.72 18.56
N ILE A 114 19.08 -3.09 18.41
CA ILE A 114 19.71 -3.39 17.12
C ILE A 114 19.98 -4.90 17.08
N GLY A 115 19.34 -5.61 16.16
CA GLY A 115 19.46 -7.07 16.03
C GLY A 115 18.91 -7.88 17.22
N GLY A 116 18.04 -7.29 18.04
CA GLY A 116 17.61 -7.91 19.31
C GLY A 116 16.77 -9.19 19.20
N GLU A 117 16.29 -9.52 18.00
CA GLU A 117 15.49 -10.73 17.70
C GLU A 117 16.23 -11.70 16.75
N THR A 118 17.50 -11.43 16.48
CA THR A 118 18.33 -12.21 15.53
C THR A 118 19.61 -12.68 16.21
N ASP A 119 20.14 -13.83 15.78
CA ASP A 119 21.46 -14.28 16.22
C ASP A 119 22.59 -13.39 15.67
N GLY A 120 23.76 -13.46 16.30
CA GLY A 120 24.96 -12.73 15.89
C GLY A 120 25.73 -12.17 17.08
N GLY A 121 27.02 -11.88 16.87
CA GLY A 121 27.92 -11.39 17.94
C GLY A 121 28.52 -10.01 17.70
N ALA A 122 28.20 -9.34 16.59
CA ALA A 122 28.83 -8.08 16.22
C ALA A 122 27.87 -7.12 15.51
N ILE A 123 28.05 -5.82 15.77
CA ILE A 123 27.42 -4.72 15.03
C ILE A 123 28.53 -3.96 14.31
N ILE A 124 28.53 -3.98 12.98
CA ILE A 124 29.51 -3.29 12.14
C ILE A 124 28.88 -2.00 11.61
N VAL A 125 29.49 -0.85 11.88
CA VAL A 125 28.96 0.50 11.51
C VAL A 125 29.79 1.21 10.44
N SER A 126 30.68 0.51 9.75
CA SER A 126 31.49 1.08 8.66
C SER A 126 30.63 1.53 7.47
N ASN A 127 31.18 2.38 6.60
CA ASN A 127 30.51 2.79 5.36
C ASN A 127 30.64 1.71 4.26
N HIS A 128 30.05 1.96 3.09
CA HIS A 128 30.10 1.01 1.97
C HIS A 128 31.51 0.82 1.37
N HIS A 129 32.48 1.67 1.73
CA HIS A 129 33.90 1.52 1.41
C HIS A 129 34.68 0.76 2.50
N GLY A 130 34.04 0.46 3.64
CA GLY A 130 34.67 -0.17 4.80
C GLY A 130 35.29 0.82 5.81
N ASP A 131 35.18 2.13 5.60
CA ASP A 131 35.76 3.12 6.51
C ASP A 131 34.97 3.19 7.83
N ALA A 132 35.70 3.42 8.93
CA ALA A 132 35.11 3.68 10.24
C ALA A 132 34.28 4.98 10.23
N ARG A 133 33.19 5.00 11.02
CA ARG A 133 32.35 6.18 11.23
C ARG A 133 32.45 6.68 12.67
N SER A 134 32.18 7.97 12.85
CA SER A 134 31.96 8.53 14.20
C SER A 134 30.57 8.14 14.70
N ILE A 135 30.48 7.71 15.97
CA ILE A 135 29.21 7.52 16.68
C ILE A 135 29.08 8.65 17.70
N SER A 136 28.12 9.55 17.48
CA SER A 136 27.82 10.67 18.39
C SER A 136 26.50 10.42 19.15
N GLY A 137 26.24 11.21 20.20
CA GLY A 137 25.06 11.03 21.06
C GLY A 137 25.18 9.89 22.08
N VAL A 138 26.35 9.26 22.21
CA VAL A 138 26.62 8.24 23.24
C VAL A 138 26.74 8.92 24.60
N ARG A 139 25.79 8.65 25.51
CA ARG A 139 25.87 9.08 26.91
C ARG A 139 27.11 8.49 27.58
N ALA A 140 27.68 9.20 28.55
CA ALA A 140 28.77 8.65 29.37
C ALA A 140 28.31 7.34 30.02
N GLY A 141 29.05 6.26 29.78
CA GLY A 141 28.74 4.94 30.29
C GLY A 141 29.05 4.81 31.78
N VAL A 142 28.30 4.00 32.51
CA VAL A 142 28.63 3.67 33.89
C VAL A 142 29.96 2.92 33.93
N LEU A 143 30.90 3.35 34.78
CA LEU A 143 32.19 2.69 34.95
C LEU A 143 32.14 1.78 36.19
N SER A 144 32.05 0.48 35.98
CA SER A 144 32.08 -0.56 37.01
C SER A 144 32.60 -1.87 36.43
N GLU A 145 33.01 -2.81 37.29
CA GLU A 145 33.58 -4.11 36.86
C GLU A 145 32.65 -4.90 35.93
N GLY A 146 31.33 -4.80 36.13
CA GLY A 146 30.32 -5.50 35.32
C GLY A 146 29.68 -4.66 34.21
N SER A 147 30.21 -3.48 33.89
CA SER A 147 29.57 -2.60 32.91
C SER A 147 29.68 -3.13 31.48
N THR A 148 28.58 -3.05 30.75
CA THR A 148 28.50 -3.35 29.30
C THR A 148 28.15 -2.10 28.48
N GLU A 149 28.23 -0.91 29.09
CA GLU A 149 27.91 0.34 28.40
C GLU A 149 29.09 0.84 27.57
N ALA A 150 28.80 1.48 26.43
CA ALA A 150 29.83 2.14 25.64
C ALA A 150 30.38 3.36 26.40
N VAL A 151 31.72 3.51 26.39
CA VAL A 151 32.38 4.73 26.88
C VAL A 151 32.44 5.78 25.77
N ASN A 152 32.29 7.05 26.13
CA ASN A 152 32.39 8.15 25.18
C ASN A 152 33.69 8.95 25.34
N GLY A 153 33.96 9.85 24.40
CA GLY A 153 35.19 10.65 24.38
C GLY A 153 35.41 11.53 25.62
N SER A 154 34.34 12.03 26.26
CA SER A 154 34.46 12.87 27.45
C SER A 154 35.03 12.11 28.65
N GLN A 155 34.68 10.83 28.79
CA GLN A 155 35.18 9.98 29.88
C GLN A 155 36.65 9.64 29.67
N LEU A 156 37.03 9.29 28.45
CA LEU A 156 38.43 9.04 28.11
C LEU A 156 39.27 10.30 28.30
N TYR A 157 38.77 11.46 27.89
CA TYR A 157 39.42 12.75 28.07
C TYR A 157 39.63 13.11 29.56
N ALA A 158 38.61 12.91 30.41
CA ALA A 158 38.72 13.15 31.85
C ALA A 158 39.77 12.25 32.53
N MET A 159 39.84 10.97 32.13
CA MET A 159 40.87 10.04 32.60
C MET A 159 42.28 10.50 32.17
N SER A 160 42.45 10.88 30.90
CA SER A 160 43.73 11.39 30.39
C SER A 160 44.21 12.63 31.14
N ASN A 161 43.31 13.57 31.44
CA ASN A 161 43.65 14.76 32.23
C ASN A 161 44.05 14.41 33.67
N THR A 162 43.34 13.47 34.30
CA THR A 162 43.69 13.00 35.64
C THR A 162 45.10 12.39 35.66
N LEU A 163 45.42 11.56 34.66
CA LEU A 163 46.74 10.95 34.53
C LEU A 163 47.85 12.00 34.32
N ALA A 164 47.60 13.01 33.49
CA ALA A 164 48.52 14.12 33.28
C ALA A 164 48.85 14.86 34.59
N THR A 165 47.86 15.08 35.47
CA THR A 165 48.12 15.73 36.77
C THR A 165 49.03 14.90 37.68
N TYR A 166 48.96 13.56 37.62
CA TYR A 166 49.84 12.70 38.40
C TYR A 166 51.29 12.69 37.90
N PHE A 167 51.52 12.99 36.62
CA PHE A 167 52.87 13.01 36.03
C PHE A 167 53.54 14.39 35.99
N GLY A 168 52.87 15.46 36.40
CA GLY A 168 53.44 16.80 36.57
C GLY A 168 52.99 17.81 35.49
N GLY A 169 52.91 19.08 35.90
CA GLY A 169 52.05 20.15 35.36
C GLY A 169 52.25 20.65 33.93
N ASP A 170 53.10 20.02 33.13
CA ASP A 170 53.36 20.38 31.73
C ASP A 170 52.99 19.27 30.72
N ALA A 171 52.55 18.10 31.19
CA ALA A 171 52.02 17.06 30.31
C ALA A 171 50.60 17.45 29.84
N LYS A 172 50.48 18.00 28.64
CA LYS A 172 49.18 18.27 27.99
C LYS A 172 48.99 17.35 26.79
N TYR A 173 47.74 16.89 26.61
CA TYR A 173 47.23 16.45 25.31
C TYR A 173 46.86 17.66 24.45
#